data_AF-A0AAV3RWP1-F1
#
_entry.id   AF-A0AAV3RWP1-F1
#
_cell.length_a   1.000
_cell.length_b   1.000
_cell.length_c   1.000
_cell.angle_alpha   90.00
_cell.angle_beta   90.00
_cell.angle_gamma   90.00
#
_symmetry.space_group_name_H-M   'P 1'
#
loop_
_entity.id
_entity.type
_entity.pdbx_description
1 polymer ?
#
loop_
_entity_poly.entity_id
_entity_poly.type
_entity_poly.pdbx_seq_one_letter_code
_entity_poly.pdbx_strand_id
1 'polypeptide(L)'
;MHGPSRLGGTTTSSSLSPPSSPRLRHGRSKSSPGSGIVGGGGGGVNFRGSGEMLKLQNLVERLGYMVMSAVYRRRGVLLFAPLLYISGMLLYMGTLGIDVRGNGSDEPAVPGSVYRSPQVFEKLWPFMEADTNGTSNLIMNVWKPKPHTVWKPCLDQTFSQAGMSELPQSNGFLVVEANGGLNQQRLAICDAVAVAGMLNATLLIPIFHFNSVWRDSSKFRDIFDEEFFIYALKNNVNIVRELPEDTLQGFDNNISNIINLRVKAWSSPTYYLEKVLPKLKELGAVRIAPFSNRLAHAVRPQVQCLRCLSNFEALRFSEPIRMLAAKMVDRMVKNSSKSGGKYVSVHLRFEEDMVAFSCCVYDGGEDEKHEMDIARERSWRGKFRRRGRVIRPRANRVNGKCPLTPLEVGMILRGMGFDNRTSIYVAAGDIYKAERYMAPLKQMFPRLETKETLASPEELSPFKGHSSRLAALDYTVCLHSEVFVTTQGGNFPHFLVGHRRYLYEGHAKTFKPDKRKLALLFDSPDIRWEDFKRHLQDMLHHSDAKGFEMRKPSGSLYAFPMPDCMCKHTDARNEHKNTSRHT
;
A
#
# COMPACT_ATOMS: atom_id res chain seq x y z
N MET A 1 -17.84 29.43 15.31
CA MET A 1 -19.15 28.89 14.92
C MET A 1 -18.99 28.16 13.59
N HIS A 2 -19.04 26.83 13.57
CA HIS A 2 -18.88 26.04 12.35
C HIS A 2 -19.94 24.94 12.30
N GLY A 3 -20.74 24.96 11.23
CA GLY A 3 -21.86 24.05 10.98
C GLY A 3 -21.42 22.63 10.59
N PRO A 4 -22.33 21.65 10.71
CA PRO A 4 -22.01 20.22 10.70
C PRO A 4 -21.92 19.63 9.28
N SER A 5 -20.84 18.92 8.97
CA SER A 5 -20.75 18.09 7.76
C SER A 5 -21.34 16.71 8.01
N ARG A 6 -22.44 16.39 7.31
CA ARG A 6 -23.03 15.05 7.20
C ARG A 6 -22.04 14.11 6.48
N LEU A 7 -21.53 13.10 7.19
CA LEU A 7 -20.80 11.98 6.61
C LEU A 7 -21.80 10.91 6.14
N GLY A 8 -21.89 10.75 4.82
CA GLY A 8 -22.48 9.57 4.20
C GLY A 8 -21.63 8.34 4.52
N GLY A 9 -22.28 7.29 5.03
CA GLY A 9 -21.65 6.03 5.36
C GLY A 9 -21.02 5.37 4.12
N THR A 10 -19.76 4.96 4.26
CA THR A 10 -19.16 3.97 3.37
C THR A 10 -18.47 2.90 4.20
N THR A 11 -18.84 1.68 3.83
CA THR A 11 -18.46 0.40 4.37
C THR A 11 -16.98 0.12 4.19
N THR A 12 -16.43 -0.55 5.19
CA THR A 12 -15.06 -1.03 5.32
C THR A 12 -14.63 -1.91 4.14
N SER A 13 -13.58 -1.49 3.41
CA SER A 13 -12.78 -2.39 2.57
C SER A 13 -11.34 -2.41 3.10
N SER A 14 -11.10 -3.35 4.02
CA SER A 14 -9.77 -3.85 4.34
C SER A 14 -9.32 -4.77 3.21
N SER A 15 -8.21 -4.43 2.56
CA SER A 15 -7.54 -5.25 1.55
C SER A 15 -7.00 -6.54 2.19
N LEU A 16 -7.79 -7.61 2.14
CA LEU A 16 -7.33 -8.99 2.30
C LEU A 16 -7.03 -9.53 0.90
N SER A 17 -5.86 -10.12 0.72
CA SER A 17 -5.52 -10.91 -0.47
C SER A 17 -6.31 -12.23 -0.43
N PRO A 18 -6.89 -12.70 -1.54
CA PRO A 18 -7.60 -13.98 -1.55
C PRO A 18 -6.60 -15.15 -1.57
N PRO A 19 -6.88 -16.26 -0.86
CA PRO A 19 -6.14 -17.51 -1.01
C PRO A 19 -6.46 -18.17 -2.35
N SER A 20 -5.47 -18.88 -2.89
CA SER A 20 -5.49 -19.62 -4.14
C SER A 20 -6.60 -20.69 -4.18
N SER A 21 -7.44 -20.67 -5.21
CA SER A 21 -8.42 -21.73 -5.46
C SER A 21 -7.76 -23.00 -6.02
N PRO A 22 -8.15 -24.20 -5.56
CA PRO A 22 -7.70 -25.46 -6.14
C PRO A 22 -8.44 -25.77 -7.46
N ARG A 23 -7.69 -26.38 -8.37
CA ARG A 23 -8.12 -26.86 -9.69
C ARG A 23 -9.28 -27.85 -9.58
N LEU A 24 -10.39 -27.59 -10.28
CA LEU A 24 -11.38 -28.60 -10.64
C LEU A 24 -11.18 -29.01 -12.10
N ARG A 25 -10.98 -30.31 -12.32
CA ARG A 25 -11.01 -30.97 -13.62
C ARG A 25 -12.47 -31.28 -14.00
N HIS A 26 -12.84 -31.01 -15.25
CA HIS A 26 -13.94 -31.67 -15.98
C HIS A 26 -13.76 -33.21 -15.93
N GLY A 27 -14.76 -34.09 -16.04
CA GLY A 27 -16.15 -34.02 -16.46
C GLY A 27 -16.53 -35.37 -17.12
N ARG A 28 -17.76 -35.86 -16.93
CA ARG A 28 -18.56 -36.81 -17.77
C ARG A 28 -19.65 -37.43 -16.87
N SER A 29 -20.95 -37.18 -17.02
CA SER A 29 -21.94 -37.31 -18.12
C SER A 29 -22.80 -38.58 -17.98
N LYS A 30 -24.12 -38.38 -18.12
CA LYS A 30 -25.21 -39.34 -18.40
C LYS A 30 -25.72 -40.12 -17.18
N SER A 31 -27.02 -40.32 -16.94
CA SER A 31 -28.27 -40.02 -17.67
C SER A 31 -29.44 -40.44 -16.75
N SER A 32 -30.52 -39.67 -16.69
CA SER A 32 -31.85 -40.19 -16.29
C SER A 32 -32.48 -40.93 -17.48
N PRO A 33 -33.44 -41.85 -17.24
CA PRO A 33 -34.87 -41.49 -17.16
C PRO A 33 -35.57 -42.27 -16.01
N GLY A 34 -36.80 -42.04 -15.55
CA GLY A 34 -37.98 -41.30 -15.99
C GLY A 34 -39.21 -42.01 -15.38
N SER A 35 -40.28 -41.25 -15.07
CA SER A 35 -41.63 -41.69 -14.61
C SER A 35 -41.69 -42.35 -13.22
N GLY A 36 -42.76 -42.26 -12.40
CA GLY A 36 -44.08 -41.68 -12.55
C GLY A 36 -45.05 -42.47 -11.65
N ILE A 37 -45.73 -41.77 -10.73
CA ILE A 37 -47.13 -41.97 -10.31
C ILE A 37 -47.54 -43.22 -9.48
N VAL A 38 -47.95 -42.92 -8.23
CA VAL A 38 -49.15 -43.36 -7.47
C VAL A 38 -49.40 -44.85 -7.19
N GLY A 39 -49.30 -45.19 -5.89
CA GLY A 39 -50.45 -45.55 -5.04
C GLY A 39 -51.12 -46.93 -5.14
N GLY A 40 -51.12 -47.63 -4.01
CA GLY A 40 -52.33 -48.32 -3.51
C GLY A 40 -52.40 -49.84 -3.63
N GLY A 41 -52.27 -50.51 -2.48
CA GLY A 41 -53.27 -51.49 -2.02
C GLY A 41 -53.20 -52.94 -2.53
N GLY A 42 -52.77 -53.84 -1.63
CA GLY A 42 -53.69 -54.84 -1.06
C GLY A 42 -53.76 -56.24 -1.67
N GLY A 43 -53.33 -57.23 -0.84
CA GLY A 43 -53.94 -58.56 -0.66
C GLY A 43 -53.73 -59.58 -1.80
N GLY A 44 -52.97 -60.66 -1.61
CA GLY A 44 -53.31 -61.86 -0.81
C GLY A 44 -53.46 -63.03 -1.81
N VAL A 45 -53.06 -64.29 -1.59
CA VAL A 45 -53.37 -65.14 -0.44
C VAL A 45 -52.56 -66.46 -0.54
N ASN A 46 -52.03 -66.87 0.62
CA ASN A 46 -51.74 -68.20 1.21
C ASN A 46 -50.89 -69.28 0.50
N PHE A 47 -49.97 -69.84 1.29
CA PHE A 47 -50.11 -71.24 1.73
C PHE A 47 -49.63 -71.46 3.18
N ARG A 48 -50.49 -72.20 3.90
CA ARG A 48 -50.46 -72.82 5.24
C ARG A 48 -49.12 -73.06 5.96
N GLY A 49 -49.18 -72.95 7.31
CA GLY A 49 -48.71 -74.04 8.19
C GLY A 49 -48.02 -73.62 9.50
N SER A 50 -48.74 -73.79 10.62
CA SER A 50 -48.27 -74.21 11.97
C SER A 50 -46.92 -73.66 12.49
N GLY A 51 -46.83 -72.93 13.61
CA GLY A 51 -47.52 -73.19 14.86
C GLY A 51 -46.57 -73.69 15.95
N GLU A 52 -45.41 -73.03 16.16
CA GLU A 52 -44.57 -73.24 17.37
C GLU A 52 -43.65 -72.04 17.73
N MET A 53 -43.75 -70.90 17.01
CA MET A 53 -42.88 -69.72 17.16
C MET A 53 -43.63 -68.49 17.71
N LEU A 54 -44.61 -68.68 18.61
CA LEU A 54 -45.48 -67.59 19.09
C LEU A 54 -45.32 -67.26 20.59
N LYS A 55 -44.47 -67.97 21.33
CA LYS A 55 -44.19 -67.66 22.75
C LYS A 55 -42.86 -66.92 23.00
N LEU A 56 -41.92 -66.91 22.04
CA LEU A 56 -40.64 -66.20 22.18
C LEU A 56 -40.70 -64.71 21.77
N GLN A 57 -41.63 -64.34 20.86
CA GLN A 57 -41.79 -62.95 20.39
C GLN A 57 -42.38 -62.01 21.46
N ASN A 58 -43.28 -62.49 22.31
CA ASN A 58 -43.93 -61.68 23.36
C ASN A 58 -42.99 -61.23 24.51
N LEU A 59 -41.86 -61.91 24.69
CA LEU A 59 -40.88 -61.58 25.74
C LEU A 59 -39.88 -60.53 25.25
N VAL A 60 -39.50 -60.60 23.97
CA VAL A 60 -38.63 -59.62 23.30
C VAL A 60 -39.36 -58.29 23.07
N GLU A 61 -40.65 -58.31 22.71
CA GLU A 61 -41.46 -57.09 22.60
C GLU A 61 -41.67 -56.39 23.94
N ARG A 62 -41.89 -57.14 25.04
CA ARG A 62 -41.99 -56.56 26.39
C ARG A 62 -40.68 -55.97 26.89
N LEU A 63 -39.54 -56.62 26.59
CA LEU A 63 -38.22 -56.09 26.93
C LEU A 63 -37.88 -54.83 26.10
N GLY A 64 -38.25 -54.84 24.81
CA GLY A 64 -38.14 -53.69 23.92
C GLY A 64 -38.97 -52.50 24.40
N TYR A 65 -40.21 -52.72 24.86
CA TYR A 65 -41.07 -51.68 25.42
C TYR A 65 -40.54 -51.12 26.74
N MET A 66 -39.95 -51.96 27.61
CA MET A 66 -39.31 -51.53 28.87
C MET A 66 -38.06 -50.68 28.61
N VAL A 67 -37.22 -51.05 27.64
CA VAL A 67 -36.04 -50.27 27.24
C VAL A 67 -36.46 -48.95 26.59
N MET A 68 -37.43 -48.97 25.68
CA MET A 68 -37.95 -47.75 25.05
C MET A 68 -38.63 -46.81 26.05
N SER A 69 -39.36 -47.35 27.03
CA SER A 69 -39.96 -46.59 28.14
C SER A 69 -38.91 -46.00 29.09
N ALA A 70 -37.83 -46.73 29.37
CA ALA A 70 -36.70 -46.23 30.17
C ALA A 70 -35.91 -45.12 29.45
N VAL A 71 -35.73 -45.24 28.13
CA VAL A 71 -35.09 -44.22 27.28
C VAL A 71 -35.98 -42.97 27.16
N TYR A 72 -37.31 -43.14 27.06
CA TYR A 72 -38.26 -42.01 27.04
C TYR A 72 -38.49 -41.35 28.41
N ARG A 73 -38.32 -42.05 29.53
CA ARG A 73 -38.40 -41.47 30.89
C ARG A 73 -37.15 -40.66 31.28
N ARG A 74 -36.02 -40.85 30.60
CA ARG A 74 -34.78 -40.08 30.82
C ARG A 74 -34.56 -39.00 29.76
N ARG A 75 -35.62 -38.25 29.42
CA ARG A 75 -35.56 -37.06 28.54
C ARG A 75 -34.57 -35.97 28.97
N GLY A 76 -34.05 -36.02 30.20
CA GLY A 76 -32.94 -35.15 30.62
C GLY A 76 -31.59 -35.57 30.01
N VAL A 77 -31.28 -36.86 29.91
CA VAL A 77 -29.89 -37.33 29.67
C VAL A 77 -29.44 -37.18 28.21
N LEU A 78 -30.36 -37.33 27.24
CA LEU A 78 -30.04 -37.11 25.82
C LEU A 78 -29.92 -35.64 25.44
N LEU A 79 -30.40 -34.71 26.28
CA LEU A 79 -30.16 -33.26 26.10
C LEU A 79 -28.77 -32.85 26.62
N PHE A 80 -28.19 -33.62 27.55
CA PHE A 80 -26.85 -33.34 28.07
C PHE A 80 -25.73 -33.82 27.14
N ALA A 81 -25.94 -34.84 26.30
CA ALA A 81 -24.89 -35.32 25.41
C ALA A 81 -24.45 -34.27 24.36
N PRO A 82 -25.36 -33.54 23.67
CA PRO A 82 -24.97 -32.41 22.83
C PRO A 82 -24.35 -31.26 23.62
N LEU A 83 -24.84 -30.96 24.83
CA LEU A 83 -24.30 -29.90 25.68
C LEU A 83 -22.90 -30.22 26.23
N LEU A 84 -22.64 -31.47 26.59
CA LEU A 84 -21.32 -31.97 27.00
C LEU A 84 -20.35 -32.03 25.82
N TYR A 85 -20.84 -32.39 24.63
CA TYR A 85 -20.05 -32.35 23.41
C TYR A 85 -19.69 -30.91 23.02
N ILE A 86 -20.65 -29.97 23.10
CA ILE A 86 -20.41 -28.54 22.86
C ILE A 86 -19.49 -27.98 23.95
N SER A 87 -19.69 -28.31 25.22
CA SER A 87 -18.80 -27.89 26.33
C SER A 87 -17.38 -28.43 26.15
N GLY A 88 -17.24 -29.71 25.81
CA GLY A 88 -15.96 -30.34 25.48
C GLY A 88 -15.30 -29.72 24.25
N MET A 89 -16.08 -29.35 23.22
CA MET A 89 -15.58 -28.63 22.05
C MET A 89 -15.21 -27.17 22.35
N LEU A 90 -15.93 -26.49 23.24
CA LEU A 90 -15.58 -25.12 23.67
C LEU A 90 -14.33 -25.10 24.56
N LEU A 91 -14.14 -26.13 25.38
CA LEU A 91 -12.90 -26.34 26.14
C LEU A 91 -11.73 -26.75 25.23
N TYR A 92 -11.97 -27.64 24.27
CA TYR A 92 -10.96 -28.09 23.31
C TYR A 92 -10.57 -27.01 22.29
N MET A 93 -11.50 -26.14 21.90
CA MET A 93 -11.26 -25.01 20.99
C MET A 93 -10.87 -23.71 21.69
N GLY A 94 -10.80 -23.67 23.02
CA GLY A 94 -10.39 -22.48 23.78
C GLY A 94 -11.27 -21.24 23.56
N THR A 95 -12.55 -21.41 23.24
CA THR A 95 -13.43 -20.30 22.81
C THR A 95 -14.39 -19.78 23.88
N LEU A 96 -14.30 -20.26 25.13
CA LEU A 96 -14.91 -19.62 26.29
C LEU A 96 -13.83 -19.05 27.20
N GLY A 97 -13.40 -17.82 26.92
CA GLY A 97 -12.73 -16.98 27.91
C GLY A 97 -13.75 -16.62 29.00
N ILE A 98 -13.82 -17.43 30.05
CA ILE A 98 -14.34 -16.95 31.33
C ILE A 98 -13.29 -15.97 31.84
N ASP A 99 -13.59 -14.67 31.78
CA ASP A 99 -12.88 -13.65 32.55
C ASP A 99 -13.11 -13.94 34.04
N VAL A 100 -12.36 -14.89 34.57
CA VAL A 100 -12.04 -14.90 35.99
C VAL A 100 -11.24 -13.62 36.17
N ARG A 101 -11.84 -12.68 36.90
CA ARG A 101 -11.19 -11.50 37.45
C ARG A 101 -10.12 -11.98 38.44
N GLY A 102 -9.06 -12.55 37.88
CA GLY A 102 -7.87 -13.01 38.58
C GLY A 102 -6.97 -11.81 38.77
N ASN A 103 -6.69 -11.52 40.04
CA ASN A 103 -5.56 -10.71 40.43
C ASN A 103 -4.30 -11.14 39.67
N GLY A 104 -3.45 -10.15 39.35
CA GLY A 104 -2.32 -10.26 38.44
C GLY A 104 -1.58 -11.59 38.47
N SER A 105 -1.53 -12.23 37.31
CA SER A 105 -0.53 -13.23 36.97
C SER A 105 0.16 -12.75 35.69
N ASP A 106 1.47 -12.55 35.80
CA ASP A 106 2.36 -12.21 34.68
C ASP A 106 2.39 -13.38 33.68
N GLU A 107 1.46 -13.39 32.75
CA GLU A 107 1.63 -14.19 31.54
C GLU A 107 2.81 -13.57 30.76
N PRO A 108 3.87 -14.33 30.46
CA PRO A 108 5.06 -13.79 29.81
C PRO A 108 4.65 -13.13 28.49
N ALA A 109 5.08 -11.88 28.31
CA ALA A 109 4.73 -11.12 27.12
C ALA A 109 5.17 -11.89 25.87
N VAL A 110 4.27 -12.03 24.89
CA VAL A 110 4.56 -12.68 23.61
C VAL A 110 5.81 -12.02 22.98
N PRO A 111 6.78 -12.79 22.47
CA PRO A 111 7.97 -12.21 21.84
C PRO A 111 7.63 -11.21 20.74
N GLY A 112 8.31 -10.07 20.76
CA GLY A 112 8.10 -8.94 19.84
C GLY A 112 6.93 -8.03 20.21
N SER A 113 6.23 -8.29 21.32
CA SER A 113 5.03 -7.53 21.69
C SER A 113 5.33 -6.28 22.52
N VAL A 114 6.51 -6.19 23.12
CA VAL A 114 6.93 -5.07 23.98
C VAL A 114 7.95 -4.20 23.24
N TYR A 115 7.90 -2.90 23.50
CA TYR A 115 8.90 -1.96 23.01
C TYR A 115 10.12 -1.98 23.96
N ARG A 116 11.16 -2.76 23.60
CA ARG A 116 12.44 -2.82 24.33
C ARG A 116 13.63 -2.25 23.54
N SER A 117 13.35 -1.45 22.52
CA SER A 117 14.38 -0.89 21.64
C SER A 117 15.43 -0.05 22.38
N PRO A 118 15.11 0.73 23.44
CA PRO A 118 16.13 1.41 24.25
C PRO A 118 17.11 0.46 24.94
N GLN A 119 16.62 -0.62 25.55
CA GLN A 119 17.48 -1.61 26.23
C GLN A 119 18.37 -2.38 25.24
N VAL A 120 17.83 -2.70 24.06
CA VAL A 120 18.61 -3.31 22.97
C VAL A 120 19.69 -2.35 22.50
N PHE A 121 19.35 -1.06 22.34
CA PHE A 121 20.31 -0.05 21.93
C PHE A 121 21.45 0.12 22.92
N GLU A 122 21.16 0.27 24.21
CA GLU A 122 22.17 0.41 25.26
C GLU A 122 23.17 -0.76 25.25
N LYS A 123 22.69 -1.99 25.08
CA LYS A 123 23.54 -3.19 25.02
C LYS A 123 24.36 -3.28 23.72
N LEU A 124 23.79 -2.88 22.59
CA LEU A 124 24.48 -2.97 21.29
C LEU A 124 25.39 -1.78 21.00
N TRP A 125 25.16 -0.62 21.63
CA TRP A 125 25.84 0.64 21.31
C TRP A 125 27.37 0.56 21.33
N PRO A 126 28.04 -0.03 22.34
CA PRO A 126 29.50 -0.16 22.35
C PRO A 126 30.05 -0.94 21.14
N PHE A 127 29.33 -1.97 20.70
CA PHE A 127 29.70 -2.76 19.52
C PHE A 127 29.46 -2.00 18.23
N MET A 128 28.38 -1.20 18.16
CA MET A 128 28.15 -0.30 17.04
C MET A 128 29.31 0.69 16.91
N GLU A 129 29.73 1.34 18.00
CA GLU A 129 30.84 2.30 17.98
C GLU A 129 32.14 1.65 17.49
N ALA A 130 32.49 0.48 18.03
CA ALA A 130 33.69 -0.27 17.63
C ALA A 130 33.69 -0.67 16.14
N ASP A 131 32.55 -1.08 15.58
CA ASP A 131 32.41 -1.53 14.19
C ASP A 131 32.70 -0.42 13.15
N THR A 132 32.57 0.86 13.55
CA THR A 132 32.92 2.04 12.74
C THR A 132 34.39 2.04 12.29
N ASN A 133 35.27 1.42 13.09
CA ASN A 133 36.71 1.46 12.89
C ASN A 133 37.25 0.26 12.09
N GLY A 134 36.49 -0.84 11.98
CA GLY A 134 36.95 -2.11 11.42
C GLY A 134 36.45 -2.46 10.01
N THR A 135 35.34 -1.87 9.55
CA THR A 135 34.65 -2.30 8.30
C THR A 135 34.55 -1.19 7.27
N SER A 136 34.62 -1.54 5.97
CA SER A 136 34.32 -0.58 4.89
C SER A 136 32.86 -0.13 4.99
N ASN A 137 32.60 1.17 5.11
CA ASN A 137 31.24 1.73 5.16
C ASN A 137 30.42 1.25 3.96
N LEU A 138 29.24 0.67 4.23
CA LEU A 138 28.35 0.15 3.20
C LEU A 138 28.11 1.16 2.09
N ILE A 139 27.93 2.46 2.39
CA ILE A 139 27.62 3.51 1.40
C ILE A 139 28.63 3.57 0.24
N MET A 140 29.89 3.21 0.49
CA MET A 140 30.94 3.19 -0.53
C MET A 140 30.78 2.03 -1.51
N ASN A 141 30.25 0.90 -1.03
CA ASN A 141 30.16 -0.38 -1.73
C ASN A 141 28.72 -0.82 -2.05
N VAL A 142 27.72 0.04 -1.79
CA VAL A 142 26.28 -0.21 -2.04
C VAL A 142 26.04 -0.69 -3.48
N TRP A 143 26.85 -0.21 -4.43
CA TRP A 143 26.76 -0.51 -5.85
C TRP A 143 27.73 -1.63 -6.24
N LYS A 144 27.27 -2.88 -6.17
CA LYS A 144 27.84 -3.97 -6.96
C LYS A 144 26.86 -4.28 -8.10
N PRO A 145 27.16 -3.94 -9.36
CA PRO A 145 26.25 -4.18 -10.47
C PRO A 145 26.13 -5.69 -10.70
N LYS A 146 24.92 -6.23 -10.54
CA LYS A 146 24.46 -7.48 -11.17
C LYS A 146 22.96 -7.29 -11.43
N PRO A 147 22.46 -7.28 -12.68
CA PRO A 147 22.67 -8.32 -13.70
C PRO A 147 22.93 -7.79 -15.14
N HIS A 148 23.15 -8.72 -16.08
CA HIS A 148 23.47 -8.54 -17.51
C HIS A 148 22.38 -7.88 -18.39
N THR A 149 21.26 -7.40 -17.83
CA THR A 149 20.14 -6.82 -18.59
C THR A 149 19.78 -5.45 -18.05
N VAL A 150 20.13 -4.43 -18.84
CA VAL A 150 19.80 -3.03 -18.62
C VAL A 150 18.39 -2.77 -19.15
N TRP A 151 17.52 -2.19 -18.33
CA TRP A 151 16.22 -1.70 -18.76
C TRP A 151 16.31 -0.23 -19.10
N LYS A 152 15.63 0.21 -20.16
CA LYS A 152 15.56 1.62 -20.53
C LYS A 152 14.11 2.05 -20.77
N PRO A 153 13.78 3.32 -20.49
CA PRO A 153 12.58 3.94 -21.03
C PRO A 153 12.45 3.66 -22.53
N CYS A 154 11.29 3.20 -22.98
CA CYS A 154 11.02 2.90 -24.39
C CYS A 154 9.66 3.44 -24.86
N LEU A 155 9.13 4.44 -24.15
CA LEU A 155 7.85 5.05 -24.48
C LEU A 155 7.88 5.70 -25.88
N ASP A 156 9.03 6.24 -26.28
CA ASP A 156 9.23 6.89 -27.60
C ASP A 156 9.09 5.92 -28.79
N GLN A 157 9.49 4.65 -28.66
CA GLN A 157 9.38 3.67 -29.75
C GLN A 157 7.93 3.27 -30.04
N THR A 158 7.03 3.40 -29.05
CA THR A 158 5.62 3.03 -29.21
C THR A 158 4.80 4.17 -29.83
N PHE A 159 5.21 5.43 -29.63
CA PHE A 159 4.48 6.60 -30.14
C PHE A 159 5.08 7.20 -31.41
N SER A 160 6.36 6.96 -31.72
CA SER A 160 6.98 7.41 -32.98
C SER A 160 6.45 6.68 -34.24
N GLN A 161 5.71 5.58 -34.08
CA GLN A 161 4.99 4.92 -35.18
C GLN A 161 3.65 5.58 -35.53
N ALA A 162 3.13 6.45 -34.66
CA ALA A 162 2.09 7.40 -35.04
C ALA A 162 2.82 8.67 -35.48
N GLY A 163 2.90 8.91 -36.80
CA GLY A 163 3.47 10.14 -37.34
C GLY A 163 2.81 11.39 -36.75
N MET A 164 3.30 12.56 -37.13
CA MET A 164 2.75 13.88 -36.78
C MET A 164 1.32 14.13 -37.33
N SER A 165 0.41 13.18 -37.15
CA SER A 165 -0.99 13.30 -37.48
C SER A 165 -1.68 14.04 -36.34
N GLU A 166 -2.47 15.05 -36.67
CA GLU A 166 -3.37 15.70 -35.74
C GLU A 166 -4.23 14.65 -35.02
N LEU A 167 -4.39 14.80 -33.70
CA LEU A 167 -5.28 13.93 -32.94
C LEU A 167 -6.69 14.00 -33.53
N PRO A 168 -7.42 12.86 -33.59
CA PRO A 168 -8.77 12.85 -34.13
C PRO A 168 -9.70 13.75 -33.33
N GLN A 169 -10.81 14.17 -33.96
CA GLN A 169 -11.82 15.01 -33.29
C GLN A 169 -12.26 14.37 -31.96
N SER A 170 -12.25 15.19 -30.93
CA SER A 170 -12.55 14.77 -29.55
C SER A 170 -14.02 14.36 -29.40
N ASN A 171 -14.28 13.33 -28.59
CA ASN A 171 -15.63 12.91 -28.22
C ASN A 171 -16.29 13.84 -27.18
N GLY A 172 -15.55 14.81 -26.62
CA GLY A 172 -16.02 15.75 -25.61
C GLY A 172 -14.97 16.06 -24.53
N PHE A 173 -15.35 16.84 -23.53
CA PHE A 173 -14.48 17.28 -22.44
C PHE A 173 -14.65 16.44 -21.17
N LEU A 174 -13.53 15.94 -20.65
CA LEU A 174 -13.47 15.21 -19.40
C LEU A 174 -12.94 16.12 -18.29
N VAL A 175 -13.79 16.38 -17.29
CA VAL A 175 -13.43 17.15 -16.10
C VAL A 175 -13.23 16.20 -14.92
N VAL A 176 -12.05 16.24 -14.29
CA VAL A 176 -11.73 15.39 -13.14
C VAL A 176 -11.32 16.23 -11.93
N GLU A 177 -11.70 15.77 -10.75
CA GLU A 177 -11.24 16.33 -9.49
C GLU A 177 -10.32 15.35 -8.80
N ALA A 178 -9.02 15.70 -8.76
CA ALA A 178 -8.02 14.89 -8.12
C ALA A 178 -7.87 15.32 -6.65
N ASN A 179 -8.17 14.39 -5.75
CA ASN A 179 -8.20 14.65 -4.31
C ASN A 179 -7.29 13.68 -3.55
N GLY A 180 -6.87 14.11 -2.37
CA GLY A 180 -5.82 13.44 -1.58
C GLY A 180 -4.55 14.28 -1.51
N GLY A 181 -3.46 13.68 -1.05
CA GLY A 181 -2.14 14.31 -1.00
C GLY A 181 -1.36 14.10 -2.30
N LEU A 182 -0.17 14.67 -2.41
CA LEU A 182 0.67 14.67 -3.63
C LEU A 182 0.64 13.37 -4.45
N ASN A 183 0.98 12.25 -3.82
CA ASN A 183 1.09 10.96 -4.53
C ASN A 183 -0.28 10.32 -4.84
N GLN A 184 -1.36 10.71 -4.16
CA GLN A 184 -2.72 10.33 -4.53
C GLN A 184 -3.22 11.15 -5.72
N GLN A 185 -2.90 12.45 -5.75
CA GLN A 185 -3.16 13.32 -6.91
C GLN A 185 -2.39 12.80 -8.13
N ARG A 186 -1.11 12.44 -7.99
CA ARG A 186 -0.31 11.82 -9.05
C ARG A 186 -0.97 10.60 -9.68
N LEU A 187 -1.48 9.69 -8.85
CA LEU A 187 -2.24 8.52 -9.33
C LEU A 187 -3.51 8.93 -10.10
N ALA A 188 -4.28 9.87 -9.55
CA ALA A 188 -5.51 10.36 -10.15
C ALA A 188 -5.27 11.02 -11.52
N ILE A 189 -4.21 11.83 -11.65
CA ILE A 189 -3.83 12.50 -12.90
C ILE A 189 -3.45 11.46 -13.96
N CYS A 190 -2.61 10.48 -13.61
CA CYS A 190 -2.19 9.44 -14.55
C CYS A 190 -3.37 8.59 -15.04
N ASP A 191 -4.29 8.24 -14.13
CA ASP A 191 -5.53 7.54 -14.50
C ASP A 191 -6.44 8.42 -15.36
N ALA A 192 -6.51 9.73 -15.12
CA ALA A 192 -7.33 10.65 -15.91
C ALA A 192 -6.80 10.80 -17.34
N VAL A 193 -5.49 10.93 -17.52
CA VAL A 193 -4.84 10.92 -18.86
C VAL A 193 -5.15 9.62 -19.59
N ALA A 194 -5.04 8.48 -18.90
CA ALA A 194 -5.32 7.18 -19.49
C ALA A 194 -6.79 7.01 -19.88
N VAL A 195 -7.72 7.50 -19.06
CA VAL A 195 -9.16 7.51 -19.39
C VAL A 195 -9.44 8.45 -20.55
N ALA A 196 -8.86 9.65 -20.57
CA ALA A 196 -9.06 10.62 -21.65
C ALA A 196 -8.60 10.04 -23.00
N GLY A 197 -7.39 9.47 -23.06
CA GLY A 197 -6.90 8.81 -24.27
C GLY A 197 -7.75 7.59 -24.68
N MET A 198 -8.19 6.78 -23.72
CA MET A 198 -9.07 5.63 -24.00
C MET A 198 -10.45 6.06 -24.55
N LEU A 199 -10.97 7.20 -24.11
CA LEU A 199 -12.24 7.75 -24.56
C LEU A 199 -12.12 8.67 -25.76
N ASN A 200 -10.90 8.92 -26.27
CA ASN A 200 -10.60 9.99 -27.22
C ASN A 200 -11.26 11.33 -26.80
N ALA A 201 -11.08 11.70 -25.54
CA ALA A 201 -11.65 12.88 -24.92
C ALA A 201 -10.57 13.95 -24.71
N THR A 202 -10.99 15.22 -24.71
CA THR A 202 -10.14 16.33 -24.30
C THR A 202 -10.16 16.41 -22.77
N LEU A 203 -8.99 16.32 -22.14
CA LEU A 203 -8.86 16.42 -20.69
C LEU A 203 -8.73 17.89 -20.28
N LEU A 204 -9.61 18.35 -19.38
CA LEU A 204 -9.37 19.59 -18.65
C LEU A 204 -8.26 19.35 -17.61
N ILE A 205 -7.35 20.31 -17.41
CA ILE A 205 -6.33 20.23 -16.34
C ILE A 205 -7.00 19.80 -15.02
N PRO A 206 -6.53 18.72 -14.36
CA PRO A 206 -7.17 18.18 -13.17
C PRO A 206 -7.35 19.22 -12.07
N ILE A 207 -8.57 19.34 -11.55
CA ILE A 207 -8.93 20.36 -10.57
C ILE A 207 -8.52 19.88 -9.17
N PHE A 208 -7.78 20.72 -8.45
CA PHE A 208 -7.44 20.51 -7.05
C PHE A 208 -8.26 21.46 -6.15
N HIS A 209 -9.00 20.86 -5.22
CA HIS A 209 -9.70 21.55 -4.15
C HIS A 209 -8.87 21.58 -2.87
N PHE A 210 -9.20 22.51 -1.96
CA PHE A 210 -8.57 22.55 -0.65
C PHE A 210 -8.71 21.21 0.06
N ASN A 211 -7.58 20.65 0.50
CA ASN A 211 -7.56 19.41 1.23
C ASN A 211 -7.47 19.69 2.73
N SER A 212 -8.51 19.38 3.49
CA SER A 212 -8.55 19.63 4.94
C SER A 212 -7.62 18.74 5.76
N VAL A 213 -7.28 17.55 5.26
CA VAL A 213 -6.35 16.62 5.92
C VAL A 213 -4.92 17.10 5.76
N TRP A 214 -4.56 17.50 4.53
CA TRP A 214 -3.21 17.95 4.18
C TRP A 214 -3.03 19.47 4.37
N ARG A 215 -4.10 20.18 4.72
CA ARG A 215 -4.21 21.65 4.83
C ARG A 215 -3.60 22.37 3.63
N ASP A 216 -3.86 21.87 2.44
CA ASP A 216 -3.21 22.32 1.22
C ASP A 216 -4.22 22.92 0.24
N SER A 217 -3.98 24.15 -0.18
CA SER A 217 -4.79 24.90 -1.17
C SER A 217 -4.16 24.94 -2.57
N SER A 218 -3.01 24.29 -2.77
CA SER A 218 -2.26 24.30 -4.02
C SER A 218 -3.11 23.82 -5.20
N LYS A 219 -2.94 24.49 -6.34
CA LYS A 219 -3.51 24.14 -7.65
C LYS A 219 -2.53 23.29 -8.45
N PHE A 220 -2.98 22.83 -9.62
CA PHE A 220 -2.17 21.98 -10.51
C PHE A 220 -0.81 22.62 -10.81
N ARG A 221 -0.82 23.86 -11.34
CA ARG A 221 0.38 24.66 -11.65
C ARG A 221 1.31 24.96 -10.46
N ASP A 222 0.79 24.95 -9.23
CA ASP A 222 1.62 25.22 -8.04
C ASP A 222 2.52 24.01 -7.70
N ILE A 223 2.10 22.80 -8.11
CA ILE A 223 2.77 21.54 -7.83
C ILE A 223 3.49 20.99 -9.08
N PHE A 224 2.85 21.09 -10.24
CA PHE A 224 3.32 20.49 -11.50
C PHE A 224 3.54 21.55 -12.57
N ASP A 225 4.48 21.27 -13.47
CA ASP A 225 4.75 22.08 -14.65
C ASP A 225 3.61 21.89 -15.67
N GLU A 226 2.63 22.79 -15.63
CA GLU A 226 1.42 22.72 -16.45
C GLU A 226 1.70 22.82 -17.94
N GLU A 227 2.60 23.72 -18.33
CA GLU A 227 2.99 23.93 -19.72
C GLU A 227 3.69 22.70 -20.29
N PHE A 228 4.65 22.15 -19.55
CA PHE A 228 5.33 20.93 -19.96
C PHE A 228 4.38 19.74 -19.98
N PHE A 229 3.44 19.64 -19.05
CA PHE A 229 2.46 18.56 -19.00
C PHE A 229 1.57 18.53 -20.26
N ILE A 230 1.08 19.69 -20.70
CA ILE A 230 0.31 19.83 -21.94
C ILE A 230 1.20 19.48 -23.14
N TYR A 231 2.41 20.04 -23.21
CA TYR A 231 3.34 19.79 -24.31
C TYR A 231 3.72 18.31 -24.46
N ALA A 232 4.03 17.63 -23.35
CA ALA A 232 4.49 16.25 -23.35
C ALA A 232 3.40 15.25 -23.77
N LEU A 233 2.13 15.60 -23.61
CA LEU A 233 0.98 14.74 -23.93
C LEU A 233 0.27 15.12 -25.24
N LYS A 234 0.69 16.20 -25.91
CA LYS A 234 -0.01 16.78 -27.08
C LYS A 234 -0.29 15.82 -28.24
N ASN A 235 0.54 14.80 -28.41
CA ASN A 235 0.40 13.80 -29.48
C ASN A 235 -0.42 12.57 -29.04
N ASN A 236 -0.90 12.55 -27.80
CA ASN A 236 -1.53 11.38 -27.19
C ASN A 236 -2.90 11.68 -26.59
N VAL A 237 -3.05 12.85 -25.96
CA VAL A 237 -4.28 13.32 -25.33
C VAL A 237 -4.34 14.83 -25.49
N ASN A 238 -5.45 15.35 -26.01
CA ASN A 238 -5.70 16.79 -26.02
C ASN A 238 -5.96 17.27 -24.60
N ILE A 239 -5.21 18.28 -24.16
CA ILE A 239 -5.34 18.86 -22.82
C ILE A 239 -5.58 20.36 -22.93
N VAL A 240 -6.59 20.85 -22.20
CA VAL A 240 -6.95 22.27 -22.17
C VAL A 240 -6.91 22.79 -20.74
N ARG A 241 -6.54 24.07 -20.58
CA ARG A 241 -6.51 24.75 -19.27
C ARG A 241 -7.91 25.08 -18.77
N GLU A 242 -8.76 25.51 -19.70
CA GLU A 242 -10.13 25.92 -19.46
C GLU A 242 -11.05 25.29 -20.52
N LEU A 243 -12.34 25.16 -20.18
CA LEU A 243 -13.33 24.71 -21.14
C LEU A 243 -13.60 25.83 -22.15
N PRO A 244 -13.78 25.52 -23.45
CA PRO A 244 -14.23 26.51 -24.43
C PRO A 244 -15.53 27.21 -23.99
N GLU A 245 -15.64 28.50 -24.28
CA GLU A 245 -16.77 29.33 -23.85
C GLU A 245 -18.13 28.80 -24.36
N ASP A 246 -18.18 28.35 -25.62
CA ASP A 246 -19.34 27.73 -26.25
C ASP A 246 -19.79 26.45 -25.53
N THR A 247 -18.82 25.62 -25.13
CA THR A 247 -19.08 24.41 -24.35
C THR A 247 -19.61 24.76 -22.97
N LEU A 248 -19.01 25.75 -22.29
CA LEU A 248 -19.39 26.14 -20.93
C LEU A 248 -20.74 26.87 -20.91
N GLN A 249 -21.10 27.59 -21.96
CA GLN A 249 -22.41 28.24 -22.13
C GLN A 249 -23.55 27.21 -22.08
N GLY A 250 -23.33 26.01 -22.63
CA GLY A 250 -24.26 24.88 -22.52
C GLY A 250 -24.51 24.38 -21.08
N PHE A 251 -23.73 24.87 -20.12
CA PHE A 251 -23.82 24.56 -18.69
C PHE A 251 -23.96 25.83 -17.83
N ASP A 252 -24.62 26.87 -18.35
CA ASP A 252 -24.85 28.15 -17.69
C ASP A 252 -23.57 28.81 -17.16
N ASN A 253 -22.46 28.69 -17.93
CA ASN A 253 -21.15 29.21 -17.57
C ASN A 253 -20.60 28.66 -16.23
N ASN A 254 -21.04 27.47 -15.80
CA ASN A 254 -20.68 26.91 -14.51
C ASN A 254 -20.30 25.41 -14.58
N ILE A 255 -19.03 25.10 -14.28
CA ILE A 255 -18.51 23.72 -14.22
C ILE A 255 -19.27 22.82 -13.23
N SER A 256 -19.96 23.41 -12.24
CA SER A 256 -20.80 22.68 -11.28
C SER A 256 -22.09 22.14 -11.88
N ASN A 257 -22.54 22.70 -13.01
CA ASN A 257 -23.72 22.24 -13.73
C ASN A 257 -23.41 21.06 -14.68
N ILE A 258 -22.13 20.80 -14.96
CA ILE A 258 -21.70 19.62 -15.72
C ILE A 258 -22.04 18.35 -14.93
N ILE A 259 -22.69 17.40 -15.61
CA ILE A 259 -23.15 16.15 -14.99
C ILE A 259 -21.97 15.40 -14.34
N ASN A 260 -22.07 15.21 -13.03
CA ASN A 260 -21.10 14.46 -12.24
C ASN A 260 -21.41 12.96 -12.24
N LEU A 261 -20.64 12.18 -12.99
CA LEU A 261 -20.76 10.74 -13.07
C LEU A 261 -20.10 10.04 -11.87
N ARG A 262 -20.88 9.21 -11.16
CA ARG A 262 -20.41 8.43 -10.01
C ARG A 262 -19.76 7.12 -10.47
N VAL A 263 -18.46 7.18 -10.75
CA VAL A 263 -17.66 6.00 -11.12
C VAL A 263 -17.24 5.21 -9.88
N LYS A 264 -17.44 3.89 -9.90
CA LYS A 264 -16.99 2.99 -8.82
C LYS A 264 -15.47 2.94 -8.74
N ALA A 265 -14.94 2.61 -7.56
CA ALA A 265 -13.49 2.40 -7.44
C ALA A 265 -13.06 1.21 -8.30
N TRP A 266 -11.91 1.33 -8.98
CA TRP A 266 -11.34 0.30 -9.84
C TRP A 266 -12.25 -0.12 -11.01
N SER A 267 -13.00 0.81 -11.58
CA SER A 267 -13.85 0.52 -12.75
C SER A 267 -13.00 0.06 -13.95
N SER A 268 -13.55 -0.89 -14.72
CA SER A 268 -12.89 -1.46 -15.89
C SER A 268 -12.90 -0.51 -17.08
N PRO A 269 -11.98 -0.68 -18.06
CA PRO A 269 -12.05 0.00 -19.35
C PRO A 269 -13.43 -0.09 -20.02
N THR A 270 -14.04 -1.28 -19.98
CA THR A 270 -15.38 -1.54 -20.54
C THR A 270 -16.45 -0.66 -19.89
N TYR A 271 -16.39 -0.46 -18.56
CA TYR A 271 -17.33 0.43 -17.88
C TYR A 271 -17.26 1.86 -18.41
N TYR A 272 -16.06 2.38 -18.68
CA TYR A 272 -15.90 3.71 -19.26
C TYR A 272 -16.48 3.78 -20.68
N LEU A 273 -16.20 2.78 -21.52
CA LEU A 273 -16.70 2.72 -22.89
C LEU A 273 -18.23 2.58 -22.96
N GLU A 274 -18.85 1.83 -22.04
CA GLU A 274 -20.29 1.56 -22.07
C GLU A 274 -21.12 2.57 -21.27
N LYS A 275 -20.55 3.23 -20.25
CA LYS A 275 -21.31 4.09 -19.33
C LYS A 275 -20.88 5.55 -19.36
N VAL A 276 -19.60 5.83 -19.60
CA VAL A 276 -19.08 7.21 -19.59
C VAL A 276 -19.07 7.79 -21.00
N LEU A 277 -18.57 7.04 -21.99
CA LEU A 277 -18.45 7.50 -23.37
C LEU A 277 -19.79 7.92 -24.00
N PRO A 278 -20.91 7.18 -23.84
CA PRO A 278 -22.18 7.62 -24.42
C PRO A 278 -22.65 8.95 -23.85
N LYS A 279 -22.49 9.15 -22.53
CA LYS A 279 -22.84 10.41 -21.86
C LYS A 279 -21.91 11.56 -22.24
N LEU A 280 -20.63 11.27 -22.44
CA LEU A 280 -19.66 12.24 -22.94
C LEU A 280 -20.05 12.77 -24.33
N LYS A 281 -20.41 11.87 -25.24
CA LYS A 281 -20.85 12.23 -26.60
C LYS A 281 -22.19 12.98 -26.62
N GLU A 282 -23.13 12.56 -25.77
CA GLU A 282 -24.47 13.18 -25.67
C GLU A 282 -24.41 14.60 -25.12
N LEU A 283 -23.57 14.83 -24.10
CA LEU A 283 -23.56 16.08 -23.33
C LEU A 283 -22.43 17.03 -23.73
N GLY A 284 -21.45 16.56 -24.51
CA GLY A 284 -20.25 17.32 -24.86
C GLY A 284 -19.23 17.45 -23.72
N ALA A 285 -19.65 17.42 -22.45
CA ALA A 285 -18.75 17.39 -21.30
C ALA A 285 -19.29 16.54 -20.14
N VAL A 286 -18.40 15.87 -19.41
CA VAL A 286 -18.75 15.14 -18.17
C VAL A 286 -17.74 15.41 -17.07
N ARG A 287 -18.23 15.39 -15.83
CA ARG A 287 -17.40 15.55 -14.64
C ARG A 287 -17.34 14.24 -13.87
N ILE A 288 -16.17 13.92 -13.30
CA ILE A 288 -16.03 12.78 -12.37
C ILE A 288 -15.35 13.28 -11.10
N ALA A 289 -16.16 13.41 -10.04
CA ALA A 289 -15.72 13.95 -8.76
C ALA A 289 -16.32 13.15 -7.58
N PRO A 290 -15.49 12.62 -6.66
CA PRO A 290 -14.02 12.63 -6.64
C PRO A 290 -13.38 11.57 -7.56
N PHE A 291 -12.22 11.89 -8.16
CA PHE A 291 -11.45 10.99 -9.02
C PHE A 291 -10.22 10.44 -8.28
N SER A 292 -10.42 9.35 -7.52
CA SER A 292 -9.32 8.63 -6.85
C SER A 292 -9.51 7.13 -7.02
N ASN A 293 -8.50 6.44 -7.55
CA ASN A 293 -8.53 5.00 -7.85
C ASN A 293 -9.78 4.59 -8.66
N ARG A 294 -10.11 5.35 -9.72
CA ARG A 294 -11.32 5.12 -10.52
C ARG A 294 -11.10 4.21 -11.73
N LEU A 295 -9.85 3.99 -12.14
CA LEU A 295 -9.51 3.06 -13.21
C LEU A 295 -8.83 1.80 -12.62
N ALA A 296 -9.25 0.63 -13.08
CA ALA A 296 -8.67 -0.66 -12.67
C ALA A 296 -7.15 -0.72 -12.93
N HIS A 297 -6.42 -1.53 -12.17
CA HIS A 297 -5.00 -1.76 -12.43
C HIS A 297 -4.75 -2.55 -13.72
N ALA A 298 -5.57 -3.58 -13.97
CA ALA A 298 -5.49 -4.39 -15.18
C ALA A 298 -6.20 -3.69 -16.33
N VAL A 299 -5.42 -3.13 -17.26
CA VAL A 299 -5.90 -2.47 -18.48
C VAL A 299 -5.03 -2.88 -19.66
N ARG A 300 -5.49 -2.58 -20.88
CA ARG A 300 -4.76 -2.89 -22.12
C ARG A 300 -3.39 -2.18 -22.15
N PRO A 301 -2.37 -2.71 -22.84
CA PRO A 301 -1.02 -2.13 -22.90
C PRO A 301 -0.99 -0.65 -23.31
N GLN A 302 -1.81 -0.24 -24.29
CA GLN A 302 -1.92 1.16 -24.72
C GLN A 302 -2.35 2.11 -23.58
N VAL A 303 -3.28 1.66 -22.72
CA VAL A 303 -3.76 2.43 -21.56
C VAL A 303 -2.70 2.48 -20.46
N GLN A 304 -1.92 1.40 -20.27
CA GLN A 304 -0.76 1.45 -19.38
C GLN A 304 0.31 2.40 -19.89
N CYS A 305 0.55 2.43 -21.20
CA CYS A 305 1.53 3.32 -21.82
C CYS A 305 1.23 4.80 -21.52
N LEU A 306 -0.04 5.21 -21.58
CA LEU A 306 -0.47 6.55 -21.17
C LEU A 306 -0.21 6.83 -19.68
N ARG A 307 -0.42 5.84 -18.80
CA ARG A 307 -0.08 5.98 -17.37
C ARG A 307 1.43 6.13 -17.17
N CYS A 308 2.24 5.37 -17.91
CA CYS A 308 3.70 5.47 -17.88
C CYS A 308 4.18 6.83 -18.36
N LEU A 309 3.74 7.26 -19.55
CA LEU A 309 4.06 8.57 -20.14
C LEU A 309 3.66 9.71 -19.21
N SER A 310 2.43 9.66 -18.69
CA SER A 310 1.97 10.67 -17.74
C SER A 310 2.82 10.69 -16.48
N ASN A 311 3.08 9.54 -15.85
CA ASN A 311 3.75 9.48 -14.57
C ASN A 311 5.24 9.79 -14.61
N PHE A 312 5.98 9.25 -15.58
CA PHE A 312 7.44 9.29 -15.60
C PHE A 312 8.00 10.40 -16.48
N GLU A 313 7.28 10.82 -17.52
CA GLU A 313 7.75 11.86 -18.44
C GLU A 313 7.03 13.19 -18.23
N ALA A 314 5.70 13.20 -18.41
CA ALA A 314 4.91 14.42 -18.49
C ALA A 314 4.73 15.14 -17.14
N LEU A 315 4.55 14.39 -16.05
CA LEU A 315 4.23 14.97 -14.74
C LEU A 315 5.50 15.38 -13.98
N ARG A 316 6.06 16.53 -14.38
CA ARG A 316 7.20 17.17 -13.73
C ARG A 316 6.73 18.13 -12.65
N PHE A 317 7.50 18.29 -11.58
CA PHE A 317 7.21 19.33 -10.58
C PHE A 317 7.36 20.73 -11.18
N SER A 318 6.62 21.69 -10.63
CA SER A 318 6.70 23.10 -11.03
C SER A 318 8.11 23.67 -10.84
N GLU A 319 8.46 24.70 -11.61
CA GLU A 319 9.79 25.31 -11.57
C GLU A 319 10.24 25.71 -10.15
N PRO A 320 9.42 26.38 -9.30
CA PRO A 320 9.85 26.73 -7.95
C PRO A 320 10.25 25.51 -7.11
N ILE A 321 9.49 24.41 -7.21
CA ILE A 321 9.80 23.16 -6.50
C ILE A 321 11.11 22.57 -7.03
N ARG A 322 11.25 22.47 -8.35
CA ARG A 322 12.45 21.90 -8.99
C ARG A 322 13.71 22.67 -8.63
N MET A 323 13.65 24.00 -8.68
CA MET A 323 14.81 24.85 -8.41
C MET A 323 15.30 24.70 -6.97
N LEU A 324 14.39 24.72 -5.99
CA LEU A 324 14.78 24.52 -4.60
C LEU A 324 15.22 23.08 -4.34
N ALA A 325 14.49 22.09 -4.85
CA ALA A 325 14.84 20.69 -4.67
C ALA A 325 16.22 20.35 -5.25
N ALA A 326 16.57 20.89 -6.43
CA ALA A 326 17.89 20.73 -7.03
C ALA A 326 18.98 21.32 -6.12
N LYS A 327 18.78 22.53 -5.59
CA LYS A 327 19.70 23.12 -4.61
C LYS A 327 19.87 22.25 -3.36
N MET A 328 18.78 21.67 -2.85
CA MET A 328 18.82 20.77 -1.69
C MET A 328 19.62 19.50 -2.00
N VAL A 329 19.44 18.91 -3.18
CA VAL A 329 20.24 17.76 -3.65
C VAL A 329 21.72 18.15 -3.75
N ASP A 330 22.04 19.29 -4.37
CA ASP A 330 23.42 19.77 -4.50
C ASP A 330 24.08 19.97 -3.12
N ARG A 331 23.33 20.51 -2.15
CA ARG A 331 23.78 20.66 -0.76
C ARG A 331 24.02 19.31 -0.09
N MET A 332 23.12 18.33 -0.27
CA MET A 332 23.35 16.96 0.22
C MET A 332 24.61 16.34 -0.37
N VAL A 333 24.79 16.46 -1.69
CA VAL A 333 25.96 15.93 -2.39
C VAL A 333 27.24 16.59 -1.86
N LYS A 334 27.25 17.91 -1.70
CA LYS A 334 28.39 18.66 -1.13
C LYS A 334 28.69 18.25 0.32
N ASN A 335 27.66 18.15 1.17
CA ASN A 335 27.80 17.72 2.57
C ASN A 335 28.26 16.25 2.70
N SER A 336 28.10 15.47 1.62
CA SER A 336 28.46 14.05 1.49
C SER A 336 29.75 13.83 0.68
N SER A 337 30.62 14.84 0.57
CA SER A 337 31.89 14.74 -0.18
C SER A 337 32.77 13.55 0.26
N LYS A 338 32.78 13.21 1.55
CA LYS A 338 33.54 12.07 2.09
C LYS A 338 33.08 10.70 1.57
N SER A 339 31.84 10.60 1.11
CA SER A 339 31.26 9.40 0.49
C SER A 339 31.14 9.54 -1.04
N GLY A 340 31.85 10.50 -1.64
CA GLY A 340 31.79 10.77 -3.09
C GLY A 340 30.46 11.37 -3.52
N GLY A 341 29.82 12.14 -2.65
CA GLY A 341 28.49 12.71 -2.89
C GLY A 341 27.33 11.81 -2.46
N LYS A 342 27.63 10.59 -1.98
CA LYS A 342 26.61 9.57 -1.73
C LYS A 342 25.95 9.69 -0.37
N TYR A 343 24.63 9.60 -0.29
CA TYR A 343 23.85 9.68 0.94
C TYR A 343 22.69 8.68 0.98
N VAL A 344 22.21 8.43 2.20
CA VAL A 344 21.01 7.63 2.45
C VAL A 344 19.84 8.58 2.66
N SER A 345 18.68 8.28 2.07
CA SER A 345 17.44 8.98 2.41
C SER A 345 16.49 8.05 3.16
N VAL A 346 15.85 8.57 4.20
CA VAL A 346 14.91 7.84 5.05
C VAL A 346 13.56 8.56 5.02
N HIS A 347 12.54 7.89 4.50
CA HIS A 347 11.15 8.32 4.68
C HIS A 347 10.62 7.80 6.01
N LEU A 348 10.51 8.70 6.99
CA LEU A 348 10.22 8.40 8.38
C LEU A 348 8.79 8.85 8.74
N ARG A 349 7.91 7.87 8.96
CA ARG A 349 6.50 8.11 9.36
C ARG A 349 6.29 7.89 10.87
N PHE A 350 6.84 8.79 11.68
CA PHE A 350 6.70 8.81 13.14
C PHE A 350 6.05 10.12 13.64
N GLU A 351 5.08 10.63 12.88
CA GLU A 351 4.30 11.82 13.24
C GLU A 351 3.16 11.47 14.22
N GLU A 352 2.64 12.46 14.94
CA GLU A 352 1.61 12.28 15.98
C GLU A 352 0.39 11.50 15.47
N ASP A 353 -0.07 11.79 14.25
CA ASP A 353 -1.21 11.11 13.65
C ASP A 353 -0.96 9.61 13.47
N MET A 354 0.24 9.23 13.02
CA MET A 354 0.64 7.84 12.83
C MET A 354 0.82 7.10 14.15
N VAL A 355 1.47 7.74 15.13
CA VAL A 355 1.65 7.19 16.48
C VAL A 355 0.27 6.95 17.11
N ALA A 356 -0.60 7.96 17.12
CA ALA A 356 -1.95 7.89 17.68
C ALA A 356 -2.83 6.84 16.98
N PHE A 357 -2.82 6.79 15.64
CA PHE A 357 -3.62 5.86 14.83
C PHE A 357 -3.20 4.40 15.02
N SER A 358 -1.91 4.14 15.19
CA SER A 358 -1.37 2.79 15.34
C SER A 358 -1.79 2.10 16.64
N CYS A 359 -2.17 2.89 17.65
CA CYS A 359 -2.48 2.43 19.00
C CYS A 359 -1.38 1.53 19.59
N CYS A 360 -0.14 1.78 19.22
CA CYS A 360 1.03 1.16 19.82
C CYS A 360 1.42 1.91 21.10
N VAL A 361 2.19 1.24 21.96
CA VAL A 361 2.71 1.79 23.20
C VAL A 361 4.23 1.74 23.09
N TYR A 362 4.88 2.87 23.35
CA TYR A 362 6.34 2.99 23.39
C TYR A 362 6.79 3.20 24.84
N ASP A 363 7.84 3.99 25.05
CA ASP A 363 8.50 4.26 26.33
C ASP A 363 8.03 5.58 26.98
N GLY A 364 6.91 6.15 26.52
CA GLY A 364 6.35 7.40 27.06
C GLY A 364 5.39 7.22 28.25
N GLY A 365 5.10 5.99 28.66
CA GLY A 365 4.27 5.69 29.84
C GLY A 365 2.80 6.12 29.72
N GLU A 366 2.17 6.40 30.86
CA GLU A 366 0.76 6.82 30.89
C GLU A 366 0.54 8.20 30.27
N ASP A 367 1.55 9.09 30.30
CA ASP A 367 1.48 10.41 29.67
C ASP A 367 1.35 10.30 28.15
N GLU A 368 2.21 9.50 27.49
CA GLU A 368 2.08 9.23 26.05
C GLU A 368 0.72 8.61 25.73
N LYS A 369 0.26 7.66 26.54
CA LYS A 369 -1.03 7.02 26.32
C LYS A 369 -2.18 8.02 26.39
N HIS A 370 -2.16 8.92 27.37
CA HIS A 370 -3.15 9.98 27.52
C HIS A 370 -3.11 10.97 26.35
N GLU A 371 -1.93 11.45 25.98
CA GLU A 371 -1.74 12.33 24.81
C GLU A 371 -2.27 11.67 23.52
N MET A 372 -1.96 10.39 23.30
CA MET A 372 -2.42 9.66 22.13
C MET A 372 -3.93 9.43 22.13
N ASP A 373 -4.57 9.30 23.30
CA ASP A 373 -6.04 9.24 23.41
C ASP A 373 -6.70 10.56 23.02
N ILE A 374 -6.13 11.70 23.45
CA ILE A 374 -6.58 13.03 23.04
C ILE A 374 -6.41 13.21 21.53
N ALA A 375 -5.23 12.88 20.98
CA ALA A 375 -4.96 12.97 19.55
C ALA A 375 -5.92 12.11 18.72
N ARG A 376 -6.25 10.90 19.20
CA ARG A 376 -7.23 10.01 18.57
C ARG A 376 -8.63 10.60 18.55
N GLU A 377 -9.08 11.18 19.65
CA GLU A 377 -10.40 11.79 19.76
C GLU A 377 -10.51 13.01 18.85
N ARG A 378 -9.49 13.88 18.88
CA ARG A 378 -9.40 15.08 18.03
C ARG A 378 -9.49 14.74 16.54
N SER A 379 -8.75 13.73 16.09
CA SER A 379 -8.58 13.45 14.66
C SER A 379 -9.62 12.50 14.07
N TRP A 380 -10.21 11.60 14.87
CA TRP A 380 -11.17 10.60 14.37
C TRP A 380 -12.50 10.52 15.13
N ARG A 381 -12.81 11.46 16.03
CA ARG A 381 -14.13 11.68 16.66
C ARG A 381 -14.84 10.39 17.10
N GLY A 382 -14.40 9.82 18.22
CA GLY A 382 -14.99 8.61 18.80
C GLY A 382 -14.73 7.31 18.02
N LYS A 383 -14.05 7.32 16.86
CA LYS A 383 -13.72 6.10 16.07
C LYS A 383 -13.06 5.00 16.89
N PHE A 384 -12.20 5.37 17.84
CA PHE A 384 -11.45 4.44 18.68
C PHE A 384 -12.19 4.04 19.96
N ARG A 385 -13.24 4.78 20.33
CA ARG A 385 -14.10 4.54 21.50
C ARG A 385 -15.43 3.86 21.16
N ARG A 386 -15.64 3.45 19.90
CA ARG A 386 -16.86 2.75 19.48
C ARG A 386 -17.04 1.44 20.24
N ARG A 387 -18.28 1.15 20.65
CA ARG A 387 -18.64 -0.10 21.33
C ARG A 387 -18.19 -1.31 20.50
N GLY A 388 -17.55 -2.28 21.15
CA GLY A 388 -17.01 -3.49 20.52
C GLY A 388 -15.62 -3.33 19.88
N ARG A 389 -15.04 -2.13 19.87
CA ARG A 389 -13.66 -1.94 19.38
C ARG A 389 -12.66 -2.18 20.52
N VAL A 390 -11.80 -3.18 20.35
CA VAL A 390 -10.72 -3.51 21.30
C VAL A 390 -9.38 -3.04 20.73
N ILE A 391 -8.66 -2.23 21.49
CA ILE A 391 -7.29 -1.82 21.17
C ILE A 391 -6.32 -2.89 21.70
N ARG A 392 -5.47 -3.43 20.83
CA ARG A 392 -4.49 -4.48 21.17
C ARG A 392 -3.07 -4.03 20.79
N PRO A 393 -2.40 -3.21 21.62
CA PRO A 393 -1.10 -2.63 21.27
C PRO A 393 -0.01 -3.68 21.01
N ARG A 394 0.08 -4.67 21.91
CA ARG A 394 0.98 -5.84 21.81
C ARG A 394 0.84 -6.55 20.46
N ALA A 395 -0.40 -6.88 20.07
CA ALA A 395 -0.68 -7.50 18.79
C ALA A 395 -0.37 -6.59 17.59
N ASN A 396 -0.57 -5.27 17.72
CA ASN A 396 -0.22 -4.32 16.66
C ASN A 396 1.29 -4.31 16.38
N ARG A 397 2.12 -4.39 17.43
CA ARG A 397 3.59 -4.46 17.30
C ARG A 397 4.04 -5.75 16.61
N VAL A 398 3.62 -6.90 17.11
CA VAL A 398 3.94 -8.22 16.52
C VAL A 398 3.51 -8.31 15.05
N ASN A 399 2.36 -7.72 14.71
CA ASN A 399 1.85 -7.72 13.33
C ASN A 399 2.57 -6.73 12.40
N GLY A 400 3.53 -5.94 12.91
CA GLY A 400 4.24 -4.93 12.16
C GLY A 400 3.36 -3.73 11.80
N LYS A 401 2.38 -3.38 12.63
CA LYS A 401 1.51 -2.21 12.41
C LYS A 401 2.06 -0.93 13.03
N CYS A 402 2.96 -1.04 14.01
CA CYS A 402 3.56 0.14 14.62
C CYS A 402 4.47 0.92 13.65
N PRO A 403 4.47 2.26 13.73
CA PRO A 403 5.58 3.12 13.35
C PRO A 403 6.92 2.62 13.91
N LEU A 404 7.99 2.74 13.13
CA LEU A 404 9.34 2.53 13.65
C LEU A 404 9.82 3.84 14.26
N THR A 405 10.38 3.78 15.46
CA THR A 405 10.96 4.98 16.11
C THR A 405 12.26 5.39 15.39
N PRO A 406 12.70 6.66 15.47
CA PRO A 406 13.98 7.05 14.87
C PRO A 406 15.16 6.29 15.49
N LEU A 407 15.06 5.89 16.77
CA LEU A 407 15.99 4.97 17.42
C LEU A 407 16.06 3.60 16.70
N GLU A 408 14.91 2.95 16.46
CA GLU A 408 14.86 1.68 15.73
C GLU A 408 15.45 1.82 14.31
N VAL A 409 15.16 2.94 13.64
CA VAL A 409 15.72 3.25 12.31
C VAL A 409 17.23 3.37 12.35
N GLY A 410 17.79 4.08 13.33
CA GLY A 410 19.24 4.21 13.46
C GLY A 410 19.91 2.84 13.67
N MET A 411 19.35 2.01 14.56
CA MET A 411 19.87 0.66 14.79
C MET A 411 19.81 -0.21 13.52
N ILE A 412 18.73 -0.11 12.74
CA ILE A 412 18.60 -0.79 11.44
C ILE A 412 19.74 -0.39 10.50
N LEU A 413 20.01 0.92 10.37
CA LEU A 413 21.06 1.43 9.49
C LEU A 413 22.46 1.00 9.96
N ARG A 414 22.72 1.06 11.27
CA ARG A 414 23.98 0.56 11.85
C ARG A 414 24.17 -0.92 11.56
N GLY A 415 23.14 -1.75 11.77
CA GLY A 415 23.23 -3.19 11.55
C GLY A 415 23.34 -3.59 10.07
N MET A 416 22.91 -2.74 9.13
CA MET A 416 23.21 -2.94 7.70
C MET A 416 24.68 -2.71 7.36
N GLY A 417 25.40 -1.91 8.17
CA GLY A 417 26.79 -1.52 7.92
C GLY A 417 26.97 -0.07 7.51
N PHE A 418 25.97 0.80 7.69
CA PHE A 418 26.18 2.25 7.61
C PHE A 418 26.79 2.76 8.91
N ASP A 419 27.82 3.60 8.80
CA ASP A 419 28.51 4.16 9.95
C ASP A 419 28.18 5.64 10.19
N ASN A 420 28.79 6.24 11.23
CA ASN A 420 28.54 7.63 11.64
C ASN A 420 29.06 8.68 10.63
N ARG A 421 29.82 8.27 9.60
CA ARG A 421 30.27 9.13 8.50
C ARG A 421 29.23 9.20 7.38
N THR A 422 28.23 8.33 7.41
CA THR A 422 27.15 8.30 6.42
C THR A 422 26.25 9.51 6.59
N SER A 423 26.10 10.30 5.54
CA SER A 423 25.10 11.38 5.49
C SER A 423 23.70 10.80 5.32
N ILE A 424 22.76 11.27 6.13
CA ILE A 424 21.36 10.85 6.10
C ILE A 424 20.46 12.05 5.84
N TYR A 425 19.60 11.96 4.82
CA TYR A 425 18.47 12.84 4.65
C TYR A 425 17.21 12.21 5.25
N VAL A 426 16.49 12.92 6.12
CA VAL A 426 15.22 12.47 6.68
C VAL A 426 14.05 13.23 6.06
N ALA A 427 13.25 12.49 5.28
CA ALA A 427 11.97 12.95 4.75
C ALA A 427 10.84 12.59 5.73
N ALA A 428 10.28 13.58 6.40
CA ALA A 428 9.21 13.41 7.37
C ALA A 428 8.36 14.68 7.52
N GLY A 429 7.12 14.50 7.98
CA GLY A 429 6.36 15.58 8.60
C GLY A 429 6.87 15.90 10.02
N ASP A 430 6.02 16.52 10.83
CA ASP A 430 6.36 16.85 12.22
C ASP A 430 6.45 15.57 13.07
N ILE A 431 7.68 15.18 13.41
CA ILE A 431 7.95 14.01 14.23
C ILE A 431 7.39 14.22 15.65
N TYR A 432 6.65 13.22 16.16
CA TYR A 432 6.12 13.25 17.53
C TYR A 432 7.27 13.38 18.53
N LYS A 433 7.22 14.39 19.41
CA LYS A 433 8.27 14.72 20.39
C LYS A 433 9.68 14.67 19.76
N ALA A 434 9.85 15.41 18.65
CA ALA A 434 11.04 15.35 17.78
C ALA A 434 12.38 15.43 18.54
N GLU A 435 12.50 16.32 19.52
CA GLU A 435 13.73 16.46 20.33
C GLU A 435 14.14 15.15 21.01
N ARG A 436 13.19 14.49 21.68
CA ARG A 436 13.40 13.19 22.35
C ARG A 436 13.68 12.09 21.34
N TYR A 437 12.83 11.92 20.33
CA TYR A 437 12.88 10.73 19.48
C TYR A 437 13.97 10.81 18.41
N MET A 438 14.36 11.99 17.94
CA MET A 438 15.45 12.13 16.96
C MET A 438 16.85 12.09 17.57
N ALA A 439 16.98 12.33 18.89
CA ALA A 439 18.29 12.38 19.56
C ALA A 439 19.12 11.09 19.35
N PRO A 440 18.60 9.86 19.51
CA PRO A 440 19.39 8.65 19.29
C PRO A 440 19.79 8.46 17.82
N LEU A 441 18.93 8.87 16.88
CA LEU A 441 19.27 8.80 15.46
C LEU A 441 20.42 9.75 15.12
N LYS A 442 20.40 10.98 15.68
CA LYS A 442 21.50 11.96 15.54
C LYS A 442 22.78 11.47 16.23
N GLN A 443 22.68 10.78 17.37
CA GLN A 443 23.83 10.16 18.05
C GLN A 443 24.51 9.11 17.15
N MET A 444 23.73 8.25 16.50
CA MET A 444 24.24 7.23 15.58
C MET A 444 24.77 7.82 14.26
N PHE A 445 24.16 8.91 13.79
CA PHE A 445 24.47 9.56 12.51
C PHE A 445 24.48 11.09 12.66
N PRO A 446 25.65 11.67 13.02
CA PRO A 446 25.78 13.12 13.24
C PRO A 446 25.53 13.97 11.97
N ARG A 447 25.69 13.39 10.77
CA ARG A 447 25.42 14.04 9.48
C ARG A 447 23.98 13.83 9.03
N LEU A 448 23.05 14.21 9.90
CA LEU A 448 21.62 14.11 9.65
C LEU A 448 21.08 15.45 9.18
N GLU A 449 20.43 15.42 8.02
CA GLU A 449 19.88 16.59 7.35
C GLU A 449 18.37 16.39 7.14
N THR A 450 17.62 17.48 7.23
CA THR A 450 16.19 17.56 6.89
C THR A 450 15.98 18.70 5.89
N LYS A 451 14.76 18.85 5.38
CA LYS A 451 14.44 19.99 4.52
C LYS A 451 14.74 21.34 5.18
N GLU A 452 14.49 21.45 6.49
CA GLU A 452 14.76 22.65 7.29
C GLU A 452 16.24 22.95 7.52
N THR A 453 17.11 21.93 7.50
CA THR A 453 18.56 22.15 7.62
C THR A 453 19.21 22.40 6.27
N LEU A 454 18.65 21.85 5.18
CA LEU A 454 19.17 22.03 3.83
C LEU A 454 18.74 23.31 3.15
N ALA A 455 17.58 23.87 3.47
CA ALA A 455 17.07 25.08 2.85
C ALA A 455 16.90 26.20 3.87
N SER A 456 17.21 27.43 3.46
CA SER A 456 17.07 28.57 4.38
C SER A 456 15.60 28.82 4.71
N PRO A 457 15.28 29.46 5.85
CA PRO A 457 13.91 29.81 6.20
C PRO A 457 13.20 30.63 5.09
N GLU A 458 13.93 31.48 4.39
CA GLU A 458 13.47 32.31 3.28
C GLU A 458 13.16 31.47 2.04
N GLU A 459 14.07 30.55 1.68
CA GLU A 459 13.88 29.61 0.56
C GLU A 459 12.67 28.69 0.80
N LEU A 460 12.43 28.24 2.03
CA LEU A 460 11.29 27.40 2.39
C LEU A 460 9.98 28.17 2.55
N SER A 461 10.04 29.47 2.81
CA SER A 461 8.86 30.29 3.12
C SER A 461 7.71 30.14 2.11
N PRO A 462 7.93 30.06 0.77
CA PRO A 462 6.84 29.95 -0.19
C PRO A 462 6.14 28.58 -0.19
N PHE A 463 6.75 27.57 0.45
CA PHE A 463 6.26 26.20 0.52
C PHE A 463 5.58 25.89 1.86
N LYS A 464 5.80 26.72 2.89
CA LYS A 464 5.16 26.55 4.20
C LYS A 464 3.64 26.66 4.07
N GLY A 465 2.92 25.78 4.77
CA GLY A 465 1.46 25.66 4.64
C GLY A 465 0.97 24.87 3.43
N HIS A 466 1.87 24.41 2.55
CA HIS A 466 1.54 23.61 1.36
C HIS A 466 2.21 22.24 1.43
N SER A 467 1.58 21.30 2.12
CA SER A 467 2.18 19.98 2.41
C SER A 467 2.53 19.17 1.16
N SER A 468 1.79 19.30 0.05
CA SER A 468 2.12 18.62 -1.20
C SER A 468 3.36 19.19 -1.85
N ARG A 469 3.57 20.51 -1.75
CA ARG A 469 4.77 21.18 -2.28
C ARG A 469 6.00 20.85 -1.42
N LEU A 470 5.87 20.80 -0.09
CA LEU A 470 6.93 20.32 0.80
C LEU A 470 7.28 18.84 0.55
N ALA A 471 6.25 17.98 0.39
CA ALA A 471 6.46 16.58 0.07
C ALA A 471 7.14 16.38 -1.29
N ALA A 472 6.98 17.32 -2.24
CA ALA A 472 7.67 17.27 -3.53
C ALA A 472 9.17 17.59 -3.42
N LEU A 473 9.57 18.46 -2.50
CA LEU A 473 10.98 18.68 -2.15
C LEU A 473 11.59 17.40 -1.58
N ASP A 474 10.94 16.82 -0.56
CA ASP A 474 11.35 15.55 0.04
C ASP A 474 11.45 14.42 -1.00
N TYR A 475 10.47 14.34 -1.90
CA TYR A 475 10.43 13.35 -2.97
C TYR A 475 11.68 13.42 -3.85
N THR A 476 12.08 14.62 -4.27
CA THR A 476 13.23 14.81 -5.16
C THR A 476 14.55 14.50 -4.46
N VAL A 477 14.74 14.94 -3.21
CA VAL A 477 15.95 14.60 -2.45
C VAL A 477 16.05 13.09 -2.21
N CYS A 478 14.92 12.41 -1.98
CA CYS A 478 14.93 10.94 -1.85
C CYS A 478 15.09 10.21 -3.19
N LEU A 479 14.70 10.82 -4.31
CA LEU A 479 14.84 10.25 -5.66
C LEU A 479 16.32 10.15 -6.06
N HIS A 480 17.12 11.13 -5.67
CA HIS A 480 18.54 11.22 -6.01
C HIS A 480 19.50 10.58 -5.00
N SER A 481 19.01 10.02 -3.89
CA SER A 481 19.87 9.31 -2.94
C SER A 481 20.35 7.96 -3.49
N GLU A 482 21.48 7.48 -2.98
CA GLU A 482 22.02 6.17 -3.35
C GLU A 482 21.18 5.04 -2.77
N VAL A 483 20.71 5.21 -1.53
CA VAL A 483 19.84 4.26 -0.85
C VAL A 483 18.60 4.98 -0.34
N PHE A 484 17.44 4.42 -0.65
CA PHE A 484 16.17 4.88 -0.08
C PHE A 484 15.65 3.88 0.94
N VAL A 485 15.34 4.35 2.14
CA VAL A 485 14.78 3.56 3.24
C VAL A 485 13.39 4.08 3.56
N THR A 486 12.40 3.21 3.69
CA THR A 486 11.05 3.61 4.10
C THR A 486 10.59 2.86 5.33
N THR A 487 10.16 3.58 6.37
CA THR A 487 9.72 2.95 7.63
C THR A 487 8.28 2.47 7.59
N GLN A 488 7.49 3.00 6.67
CA GLN A 488 6.10 2.63 6.45
C GLN A 488 5.78 2.40 4.98
N GLY A 489 4.69 1.69 4.72
CA GLY A 489 4.05 1.73 3.40
C GLY A 489 3.31 3.04 3.18
N GLY A 490 2.76 3.21 1.97
CA GLY A 490 1.98 4.39 1.61
C GLY A 490 2.28 4.83 0.19
N ASN A 491 1.63 5.91 -0.26
CA ASN A 491 1.75 6.37 -1.64
C ASN A 491 3.12 7.00 -1.93
N PHE A 492 3.75 7.68 -0.96
CA PHE A 492 5.09 8.25 -1.15
C PHE A 492 6.15 7.22 -1.54
N PRO A 493 6.46 6.19 -0.71
CA PRO A 493 7.44 5.19 -1.09
C PRO A 493 6.99 4.36 -2.31
N HIS A 494 5.68 4.18 -2.50
CA HIS A 494 5.14 3.46 -3.63
C HIS A 494 5.51 4.10 -4.97
N PHE A 495 5.33 5.42 -5.11
CA PHE A 495 5.70 6.15 -6.33
C PHE A 495 7.20 6.40 -6.43
N LEU A 496 7.87 6.69 -5.31
CA LEU A 496 9.29 6.99 -5.32
C LEU A 496 10.11 5.78 -5.77
N VAL A 497 9.79 4.57 -5.28
CA VAL A 497 10.54 3.36 -5.63
C VAL A 497 10.43 3.03 -7.12
N GLY A 498 9.24 3.16 -7.72
CA GLY A 498 9.11 2.94 -9.16
C GLY A 498 9.83 4.01 -9.98
N HIS A 499 9.80 5.27 -9.53
CA HIS A 499 10.53 6.35 -10.21
C HIS A 499 12.05 6.17 -10.12
N ARG A 500 12.57 5.76 -8.97
CA ARG A 500 13.98 5.37 -8.83
C ARG A 500 14.33 4.24 -9.79
N ARG A 501 13.52 3.18 -9.89
CA ARG A 501 13.75 2.09 -10.85
C ARG A 501 13.71 2.57 -12.31
N TYR A 502 12.80 3.48 -12.63
CA TYR A 502 12.70 4.05 -13.97
C TYR A 502 13.95 4.84 -14.36
N LEU A 503 14.48 5.68 -13.45
CA LEU A 503 15.68 6.48 -13.69
C LEU A 503 16.97 5.65 -13.68
N TYR A 504 17.07 4.65 -12.80
CA TYR A 504 18.27 3.84 -12.59
C TYR A 504 18.17 2.48 -13.31
N GLU A 505 17.74 2.50 -14.57
CA GLU A 505 17.84 1.37 -15.51
C GLU A 505 17.19 0.04 -15.04
N GLY A 506 16.11 0.14 -14.29
CA GLY A 506 15.31 -0.99 -13.80
C GLY A 506 15.61 -1.38 -12.35
N HIS A 507 16.62 -0.81 -11.69
CA HIS A 507 16.91 -1.11 -10.29
C HIS A 507 17.46 0.08 -9.52
N ALA A 508 16.97 0.23 -8.28
CA ALA A 508 17.56 1.19 -7.35
C ALA A 508 17.54 0.62 -5.94
N LYS A 509 18.62 0.87 -5.19
CA LYS A 509 18.78 0.39 -3.83
C LYS A 509 17.71 0.99 -2.94
N THR A 510 16.82 0.12 -2.47
CA THR A 510 15.67 0.45 -1.66
C THR A 510 15.55 -0.58 -0.56
N PHE A 511 15.35 -0.11 0.67
CA PHE A 511 15.10 -0.98 1.81
C PHE A 511 13.72 -0.70 2.41
N LYS A 512 12.92 -1.77 2.52
CA LYS A 512 11.65 -1.78 3.24
C LYS A 512 11.73 -2.89 4.30
N PRO A 513 11.86 -2.54 5.59
CA PRO A 513 12.03 -3.53 6.63
C PRO A 513 10.81 -4.44 6.78
N ASP A 514 11.07 -5.71 7.11
CA ASP A 514 10.06 -6.60 7.66
C ASP A 514 9.85 -6.28 9.14
N LYS A 515 8.87 -5.42 9.42
CA LYS A 515 8.56 -4.96 10.78
C LYS A 515 8.17 -6.09 11.73
N ARG A 516 7.70 -7.25 11.24
CA ARG A 516 7.38 -8.40 12.10
C ARG A 516 8.65 -9.07 12.60
N LYS A 517 9.64 -9.23 11.72
CA LYS A 517 10.98 -9.72 12.11
C LYS A 517 11.68 -8.73 13.03
N LEU A 518 11.62 -7.43 12.72
CA LEU A 518 12.20 -6.39 13.57
C LEU A 518 11.59 -6.35 14.97
N ALA A 519 10.28 -6.59 15.10
CA ALA A 519 9.63 -6.62 16.41
C ALA A 519 10.31 -7.65 17.33
N LEU A 520 10.67 -8.83 16.81
CA LEU A 520 11.38 -9.86 17.56
C LEU A 520 12.80 -9.42 17.93
N LEU A 521 13.54 -8.82 16.99
CA LEU A 521 14.92 -8.36 17.24
C LEU A 521 14.96 -7.26 18.30
N PHE A 522 14.01 -6.32 18.26
CA PHE A 522 13.93 -5.20 19.19
C PHE A 522 13.28 -5.54 20.54
N ASP A 523 12.80 -6.77 20.72
CA ASP A 523 12.29 -7.29 21.99
C ASP A 523 13.25 -8.32 22.62
N SER A 524 14.48 -8.41 22.10
CA SER A 524 15.54 -9.30 22.60
C SER A 524 16.75 -8.51 23.08
N PRO A 525 16.75 -8.00 24.34
CA PRO A 525 17.86 -7.23 24.89
C PRO A 525 19.20 -7.97 24.84
N ASP A 526 19.20 -9.30 24.96
CA ASP A 526 20.41 -10.13 24.98
C ASP A 526 20.90 -10.56 23.60
N ILE A 527 20.32 -10.01 22.52
CA ILE A 527 20.79 -10.31 21.16
C ILE A 527 22.24 -9.88 20.98
N ARG A 528 23.05 -10.77 20.39
CA ARG A 528 24.43 -10.46 20.06
C ARG A 528 24.51 -9.54 18.84
N TRP A 529 25.50 -8.66 18.81
CA TRP A 529 25.71 -7.74 17.69
C TRP A 529 25.89 -8.45 16.35
N GLU A 530 26.64 -9.55 16.32
CA GLU A 530 26.85 -10.34 15.11
C GLU A 530 25.53 -10.91 14.55
N ASP A 531 24.65 -11.39 15.43
CA ASP A 531 23.35 -11.94 15.05
C ASP A 531 22.41 -10.83 14.56
N PHE A 532 22.39 -9.69 15.27
CA PHE A 532 21.61 -8.53 14.87
C PHE A 532 22.02 -8.01 13.48
N LYS A 533 23.33 -7.87 13.22
CA LYS A 533 23.88 -7.52 11.89
C LYS A 533 23.45 -8.52 10.84
N ARG A 534 23.65 -9.82 11.08
CA ARG A 534 23.31 -10.88 10.11
C ARG A 534 21.84 -10.81 9.70
N HIS A 535 20.92 -10.67 10.66
CA HIS A 535 19.49 -10.55 10.35
C HIS A 535 19.15 -9.32 9.50
N LEU A 536 19.79 -8.18 9.74
CA LEU A 536 19.56 -6.95 8.99
C LEU A 536 20.19 -6.98 7.59
N GLN A 537 21.38 -7.57 7.47
CA GLN A 537 22.04 -7.83 6.19
C GLN A 537 21.22 -8.79 5.33
N ASP A 538 20.65 -9.84 5.93
CA ASP A 538 19.72 -10.75 5.25
C ASP A 538 18.48 -9.98 4.75
N MET A 539 17.85 -9.16 5.59
CA MET A 539 16.70 -8.35 5.17
C MET A 539 17.06 -7.38 4.05
N LEU A 540 18.27 -6.81 4.07
CA LEU A 540 18.78 -5.94 3.02
C LEU A 540 18.93 -6.71 1.70
N HIS A 541 19.55 -7.89 1.72
CA HIS A 541 19.72 -8.74 0.55
C HIS A 541 18.37 -9.14 -0.07
N HIS A 542 17.40 -9.54 0.75
CA HIS A 542 16.05 -9.85 0.29
C HIS A 542 15.34 -8.63 -0.33
N SER A 543 15.53 -7.43 0.23
CA SER A 543 14.95 -6.19 -0.30
C SER A 543 15.57 -5.83 -1.65
N ASP A 544 16.88 -6.01 -1.79
CA ASP A 544 17.63 -5.76 -3.01
C ASP A 544 17.18 -6.69 -4.16
N ALA A 545 17.00 -7.99 -3.86
CA ALA A 545 16.48 -8.97 -4.82
C ALA A 545 15.07 -8.60 -5.33
N LYS A 546 14.19 -8.12 -4.43
CA LYS A 546 12.86 -7.59 -4.80
C LYS A 546 12.93 -6.33 -5.65
N GLY A 547 14.07 -5.65 -5.67
CA GLY A 547 14.37 -4.51 -6.54
C GLY A 547 14.21 -4.83 -8.02
N PHE A 548 14.55 -6.06 -8.41
CA PHE A 548 14.55 -6.54 -9.80
C PHE A 548 13.25 -7.23 -10.23
N GLU A 549 12.25 -7.34 -9.34
CA GLU A 549 10.98 -7.98 -9.68
C GLU A 549 10.26 -7.20 -10.79
N MET A 550 9.71 -7.94 -11.75
CA MET A 550 8.77 -7.40 -12.72
C MET A 550 7.38 -7.22 -12.11
N ARG A 551 6.58 -6.34 -12.71
CA ARG A 551 5.20 -6.12 -12.30
C ARG A 551 4.40 -7.41 -12.43
N LYS A 552 3.77 -7.83 -11.33
CA LYS A 552 2.75 -8.89 -11.34
C LYS A 552 1.45 -8.33 -11.93
N PRO A 553 0.53 -9.14 -12.48
CA PRO A 553 -0.71 -8.63 -13.07
C PRO A 553 -1.54 -7.73 -12.14
N SER A 554 -1.59 -8.04 -10.85
CA SER A 554 -2.24 -7.25 -9.80
C SER A 554 -1.33 -6.18 -9.16
N GLY A 555 -0.05 -6.13 -9.57
CA GLY A 555 0.93 -5.18 -9.09
C GLY A 555 0.75 -3.81 -9.73
N SER A 556 1.12 -2.78 -8.98
CA SER A 556 1.08 -1.39 -9.43
C SER A 556 2.27 -1.05 -10.33
N LEU A 557 1.99 -0.45 -11.48
CA LEU A 557 3.01 0.05 -12.40
C LEU A 557 3.86 1.17 -11.78
N TYR A 558 3.30 1.91 -10.82
CA TYR A 558 3.96 3.06 -10.20
C TYR A 558 5.08 2.66 -9.25
N ALA A 559 5.12 1.40 -8.81
CA ALA A 559 6.24 0.82 -8.05
C ALA A 559 7.09 -0.15 -8.88
N PHE A 560 6.49 -0.80 -9.88
CA PHE A 560 7.13 -1.80 -10.74
C PHE A 560 6.90 -1.38 -12.19
N PRO A 561 7.75 -0.50 -12.76
CA PRO A 561 7.53 0.03 -14.11
C PRO A 561 7.80 -1.00 -15.22
N MET A 562 8.55 -2.07 -14.95
CA MET A 562 8.87 -3.10 -15.95
C MET A 562 7.81 -4.21 -15.97
N PRO A 563 7.40 -4.71 -17.16
CA PRO A 563 7.86 -4.31 -18.49
C PRO A 563 7.01 -3.21 -19.15
N ASP A 564 5.96 -2.70 -18.49
CA ASP A 564 4.96 -1.84 -19.13
C ASP A 564 5.50 -0.46 -19.56
N CYS A 565 6.45 0.10 -18.81
CA CYS A 565 7.03 1.43 -19.04
C CYS A 565 8.49 1.39 -19.53
N MET A 566 9.10 0.20 -19.57
CA MET A 566 10.54 0.04 -19.85
C MET A 566 10.78 -1.23 -20.66
N CYS A 567 11.78 -1.19 -21.54
CA CYS A 567 12.16 -2.31 -22.41
C CYS A 567 13.56 -2.79 -22.08
N LYS A 568 13.82 -4.08 -22.33
CA LYS A 568 15.18 -4.63 -22.26
C LYS A 568 15.95 -4.18 -23.49
N HIS A 569 17.16 -3.68 -23.28
CA HIS A 569 18.09 -3.50 -24.38
C HIS A 569 18.73 -4.87 -24.68
N THR A 570 18.44 -5.47 -25.83
CA THR A 570 19.25 -6.58 -26.35
C THR A 570 20.54 -5.99 -26.91
N ASP A 571 21.69 -6.42 -26.42
CA ASP A 571 22.97 -6.11 -27.06
C ASP A 571 22.90 -6.55 -28.53
N ALA A 572 22.91 -5.60 -29.45
CA ALA A 572 22.97 -5.82 -30.91
C ALA A 572 24.25 -6.55 -31.37
N ARG A 573 25.00 -7.19 -30.46
CA ARG A 573 26.21 -7.96 -30.74
C ARG A 573 25.95 -9.44 -31.04
N ASN A 574 24.70 -9.94 -30.90
CA ASN A 574 24.38 -11.35 -31.18
C ASN A 574 23.56 -11.59 -32.46
N GLU A 575 23.08 -10.55 -33.15
CA GLU A 575 22.43 -10.75 -34.46
C GLU A 575 23.45 -10.88 -35.62
N HIS A 576 24.68 -10.36 -35.48
CA HIS A 576 25.73 -10.51 -36.49
C HIS A 576 26.52 -11.84 -36.42
N LYS A 577 26.28 -12.68 -35.39
CA LYS A 577 26.91 -14.01 -35.27
C LYS A 577 26.07 -15.16 -35.84
N ASN A 578 24.79 -14.94 -36.14
CA ASN A 578 23.93 -15.96 -36.75
C ASN A 578 23.73 -15.79 -38.26
N THR A 579 24.17 -14.68 -38.85
CA THR A 579 24.19 -14.46 -40.31
C THR A 579 25.51 -14.83 -40.99
N SER A 580 26.54 -15.21 -40.22
CA SER A 580 27.86 -15.61 -40.73
C SER A 580 28.13 -17.12 -40.68
N ARG A 581 27.10 -17.95 -40.46
CA ARG A 581 27.18 -19.43 -40.52
C ARG A 581 26.38 -20.08 -41.66
N HIS A 582 25.80 -19.27 -42.55
CA HIS A 582 25.14 -19.74 -43.76
C HIS A 582 25.53 -18.86 -44.95
N THR A 583 26.79 -18.93 -45.34
CA THR A 583 27.29 -18.59 -46.68
C THR A 583 28.45 -19.50 -47.00
#